data_AF-A0A523GGM0-F1
#
_entry.id   AF-A0A523GGM0-F1
#
_cell.length_a   1.000
_cell.length_b   1.000
_cell.length_c   1.000
_cell.angle_alpha   90.00
_cell.angle_beta   90.00
_cell.angle_gamma   90.00
#
_symmetry.space_group_name_H-M   'P 1'
#
loop_
_entity.id
_entity.type
_entity.pdbx_description
1 polymer ?
#
loop_
_entity_poly.entity_id
_entity_poly.type
_entity_poly.pdbx_seq_one_letter_code
_entity_poly.pdbx_strand_id
1 'polypeptide(L)' 'MEINNTTCKNCEREFQEGFEFCPHCGQKAKDDLTMGVLFYNTISNYFSFDARFFKSFFPLMFR' A
#
# COMPACT_ATOMS: atom_id res chain seq x y z
N MET A 1 -21.85 18.22 19.84
CA MET A 1 -20.92 17.83 18.76
C MET A 1 -20.76 16.33 18.89
N GLU A 2 -21.30 15.56 17.95
CA GLU A 2 -21.18 14.11 17.98
C GLU A 2 -19.74 13.74 17.62
N ILE A 3 -19.08 13.01 18.53
CA ILE A 3 -17.74 12.47 18.30
C ILE A 3 -17.95 11.11 17.66
N ASN A 4 -17.87 11.06 16.33
CA ASN A 4 -17.87 9.80 15.61
C ASN A 4 -16.47 9.20 15.69
N ASN A 5 -16.38 7.95 16.15
CA ASN A 5 -15.14 7.19 16.19
C ASN A 5 -15.17 6.12 15.09
N THR A 6 -14.01 5.86 14.51
CA THR A 6 -13.83 4.80 13.52
C THR A 6 -12.70 3.87 13.96
N THR A 7 -12.81 2.60 13.58
CA THR A 7 -11.82 1.58 13.91
C THR A 7 -10.78 1.47 12.80
N CYS A 8 -9.49 1.55 13.15
CA CYS A 8 -8.41 1.37 12.20
C CYS A 8 -8.35 -0.08 11.68
N LYS A 9 -8.37 -0.28 10.35
CA LYS A 9 -8.26 -1.61 9.72
C LYS A 9 -6.89 -2.30 9.87
N ASN A 10 -5.85 -1.57 10.26
CA ASN A 10 -4.48 -2.11 10.38
C ASN A 10 -4.13 -2.50 11.82
N CYS A 11 -4.45 -1.64 12.80
CA CYS A 11 -4.08 -1.87 14.21
C CYS A 11 -5.28 -2.03 15.16
N GLU A 12 -6.50 -2.04 14.61
CA GLU A 12 -7.78 -2.30 15.32
C GLU A 12 -8.11 -1.32 16.46
N ARG A 13 -7.33 -0.23 16.60
CA ARG A 13 -7.61 0.83 17.57
C ARG A 13 -8.62 1.83 17.03
N GLU A 14 -9.50 2.28 17.92
CA GLU A 14 -10.42 3.39 17.65
C GLU A 14 -9.69 4.73 17.65
N PHE A 15 -10.13 5.61 16.77
CA PHE A 15 -9.73 7.00 16.74
C PHE A 15 -10.88 7.86 16.22
N GLN A 16 -10.84 9.14 16.54
CA GLN A 16 -11.85 10.09 16.13
C GLN A 16 -11.88 10.23 14.61
N GLU A 17 -13.07 10.33 14.02
CA GLU A 17 -13.21 10.66 12.60
C GLU A 17 -12.65 12.06 12.29
N GLY A 18 -12.09 12.22 11.10
CA GLY A 18 -11.49 13.49 10.64
C GLY A 18 -9.95 13.48 10.58
N PHE A 19 -9.30 12.50 11.20
CA PHE A 19 -7.87 12.27 10.99
C PHE A 19 -7.61 11.68 9.60
N GLU A 20 -6.63 12.24 8.88
CA GLU A 20 -6.21 11.70 7.57
C GLU A 20 -5.42 10.38 7.72
N PHE A 21 -4.68 10.25 8.83
CA PHE A 21 -3.89 9.08 9.18
C PHE A 21 -4.25 8.59 10.59
N CYS A 22 -4.26 7.28 10.79
CA CYS A 22 -4.45 6.69 12.10
C CYS A 22 -3.32 7.17 13.04
N PRO A 23 -3.65 7.87 14.15
CA PRO A 23 -2.64 8.43 15.06
C PRO A 23 -1.82 7.35 15.78
N HIS A 24 -2.26 6.10 15.71
CA HIS A 24 -1.60 5.01 16.41
C HIS A 24 -0.68 4.15 15.56
N CYS A 25 -0.82 4.12 14.23
CA CYS A 25 -0.01 3.27 13.35
C CYS A 25 0.39 3.92 12.02
N GLY A 26 -0.11 5.11 11.71
CA GLY A 26 0.23 5.84 10.49
C GLY A 26 -0.51 5.39 9.23
N GLN A 27 -1.37 4.36 9.28
CA GLN A 27 -2.20 3.96 8.15
C GLN A 27 -3.17 5.08 7.76
N LYS A 28 -3.31 5.39 6.47
CA LYS A 28 -4.28 6.38 5.99
C LYS A 28 -5.71 5.94 6.33
N ALA A 29 -6.51 6.82 6.92
CA ALA A 29 -7.83 6.49 7.48
C ALA A 29 -8.85 6.08 6.41
N LYS A 30 -8.71 6.61 5.20
CA LYS A 30 -9.54 6.31 4.02
C LYS A 30 -8.72 5.65 2.91
N ASP A 31 -7.96 4.62 3.27
CA ASP A 31 -7.17 3.88 2.27
C ASP A 31 -7.95 2.68 1.73
N ASP A 32 -7.92 2.52 0.41
CA ASP A 32 -8.53 1.38 -0.28
C ASP A 32 -7.55 0.20 -0.28
N LEU A 33 -7.46 -0.47 0.88
CA LEU A 33 -6.68 -1.69 1.07
C LEU A 33 -7.35 -2.86 0.33
N THR A 34 -7.14 -2.93 -0.99
CA THR A 34 -7.54 -4.08 -1.81
C THR A 34 -6.31 -4.94 -2.14
N MET A 35 -6.52 -6.25 -2.31
CA MET A 35 -5.45 -7.14 -2.77
C MET A 35 -4.88 -6.69 -4.13
N GLY A 36 -5.73 -6.12 -4.99
CA GLY A 36 -5.30 -5.56 -6.28
C GLY A 36 -4.29 -4.41 -6.15
N VAL A 37 -4.52 -3.47 -5.22
CA VAL A 37 -3.58 -2.36 -4.96
C VAL A 37 -2.26 -2.87 -4.40
N LEU A 38 -2.28 -3.88 -3.52
CA LEU A 38 -1.08 -4.50 -2.97
C LEU A 38 -0.22 -5.12 -4.09
N PHE A 39 -0.82 -5.94 -4.97
CA PHE A 39 -0.11 -6.55 -6.09
C PHE A 39 0.31 -5.53 -7.13
N TYR A 40 -0.52 -4.55 -7.48
CA TYR A 40 -0.16 -3.48 -8.41
C TYR A 40 1.08 -2.72 -7.92
N ASN A 41 1.09 -2.27 -6.66
CA ASN A 41 2.24 -1.58 -6.09
C ASN A 41 3.46 -2.49 -5.98
N THR A 42 3.29 -3.76 -5.61
CA THR A 42 4.41 -4.72 -5.50
C THR A 42 5.04 -4.97 -6.87
N ILE A 43 4.22 -5.31 -7.86
CA ILE A 43 4.66 -5.61 -9.22
C ILE A 43 5.24 -4.37 -9.89
N SER A 44 4.60 -3.21 -9.72
CA SER A 44 5.08 -1.94 -10.25
C SER A 44 6.43 -1.55 -9.65
N ASN A 45 6.59 -1.62 -8.32
CA ASN A 45 7.88 -1.33 -7.67
C ASN A 45 8.95 -2.36 -8.04
N TYR A 46 8.58 -3.65 -8.10
CA TYR A 46 9.49 -4.72 -8.50
C TYR A 46 9.98 -4.48 -9.93
N PHE A 47 9.09 -4.32 -10.92
CA PHE A 47 9.50 -4.05 -12.30
C PHE A 47 10.14 -2.68 -12.51
N SER A 48 9.79 -1.64 -11.73
CA SER A 48 10.47 -0.34 -11.79
C SER A 48 11.92 -0.45 -11.33
N PHE A 49 12.19 -1.29 -10.31
CA PHE A 49 13.55 -1.63 -9.91
C PHE A 49 14.23 -2.58 -10.90
N ASP A 50 13.43 -3.46 -11.51
CA ASP A 50 13.87 -4.59 -12.32
C ASP A 50 13.87 -4.36 -13.85
N ALA A 51 13.74 -3.10 -14.28
CA ALA A 51 14.11 -2.69 -15.64
C ALA A 51 15.56 -3.10 -15.98
N ARG A 52 16.40 -3.28 -14.94
CA ARG A 52 17.74 -3.86 -15.06
C ARG A 52 17.75 -5.38 -15.22
N PHE A 53 16.85 -6.19 -14.62
CA PHE A 53 16.83 -7.60 -15.02
C PHE A 53 16.25 -7.80 -16.39
N PHE A 54 15.38 -6.96 -16.95
CA PHE A 54 15.10 -7.10 -18.39
C PHE A 54 16.36 -6.86 -19.23
N LYS A 55 17.23 -5.93 -18.85
CA LYS A 55 18.53 -5.72 -19.52
C LYS A 55 19.46 -6.95 -19.46
N SER A 56 19.36 -7.79 -18.44
CA SER A 56 20.22 -8.98 -18.27
C SER A 56 19.53 -10.30 -18.65
N PHE A 57 18.25 -10.43 -18.40
CA PHE A 57 17.39 -11.60 -18.62
C PHE A 57 17.04 -11.76 -20.11
N PHE A 58 16.70 -10.68 -20.82
CA PHE A 58 16.38 -10.77 -22.26
C PHE A 58 17.55 -11.32 -23.09
N PRO A 59 18.80 -10.85 -22.90
CA PRO A 59 19.96 -11.40 -23.60
C PRO A 59 20.34 -12.83 -23.23
N LEU A 60 19.79 -13.40 -22.15
CA LEU A 60 20.05 -14.79 -21.73
C LEU A 60 18.93 -15.75 -22.16
N MET A 61 17.71 -15.24 -22.38
CA MET A 61 16.57 -16.04 -22.84
C MET A 61 16.44 -16.11 -24.36
N PHE A 62 17.00 -15.12 -25.07
CA PHE A 62 16.97 -15.04 -26.54
C PHE A 62 18.38 -15.06 -27.15
N ARG A 63 19.36 -15.61 -26.43
CA ARG A 63 20.70 -15.95 -26.93
C ARG A 63 20.99 -17.41 -26.66
#